data_AF-A0A7S0R394-F1
#
_entry.id   AF-A0A7S0R394-F1
#
_cell.length_a   1.000
_cell.length_b   1.000
_cell.length_c   1.000
_cell.angle_alpha   90.00
_cell.angle_beta   90.00
_cell.angle_gamma   90.00
#
_symmetry.space_group_name_H-M   'P 1'
#
loop_
_entity.id
_entity.type
_entity.pdbx_description
1 polymer ?
#
loop_
_entity_poly.entity_id
_entity_poly.type
_entity_poly.pdbx_seq_one_letter_code
_entity_poly.pdbx_strand_id
1 'polypeptide(L)'
;KDTEEAVALYQNQRDAIHEMIRERQAQVRELVALMPVEEGLEAPFYWCNADFIRDWADNTDAPSSMDNRAIMCVHKKADPTKSCSMKRISPKAWTQLLQKYPDTNILGGVLTEADCCDECLRKQAIEARETDKQATELDRIREEVELALRCEVIDVEDGGGSNSGPSGGPSGGGCLVSRSWLQAWARRKGTGNPASTSPTEAITCEHGQLLPESAPGAKRTCVPRGVWDFFVTKARPPSKRKSLPMGNAADPIVLRSRAPAD
;
A
#
# COMPACT_ATOMS: atom_id res chain seq x y z
N LYS A 1 -49.23 46.45 16.34
CA LYS A 1 -48.31 46.84 17.43
C LYS A 1 -47.49 45.64 17.89
N ASP A 2 -48.02 44.70 18.68
CA ASP A 2 -47.22 43.56 19.17
C ASP A 2 -46.59 42.67 18.07
N THR A 3 -47.29 42.51 16.94
CA THR A 3 -46.78 41.76 15.77
C THR A 3 -45.72 42.52 14.97
N GLU A 4 -45.83 43.84 14.89
CA GLU A 4 -44.88 44.69 14.16
C GLU A 4 -43.56 44.82 14.94
N GLU A 5 -43.64 44.94 16.27
CA GLU A 5 -42.48 44.93 17.16
C GLU A 5 -41.75 43.57 17.13
N ALA A 6 -42.49 42.46 17.13
CA ALA A 6 -41.90 41.12 17.01
C ALA A 6 -41.20 40.91 15.66
N VAL A 7 -41.78 41.39 14.55
CA VAL A 7 -41.15 41.33 13.22
C VAL A 7 -39.89 42.18 13.15
N ALA A 8 -39.92 43.40 13.70
CA ALA A 8 -38.76 44.28 13.74
C ALA A 8 -37.61 43.70 14.58
N LEU A 9 -37.93 43.10 15.74
CA LEU A 9 -36.93 42.42 16.58
C LEU A 9 -36.26 41.26 15.83
N TYR A 10 -37.04 40.43 15.14
CA TYR A 10 -36.52 39.32 14.36
C TYR A 10 -35.62 39.79 13.21
N GLN A 11 -36.02 40.85 12.50
CA GLN A 11 -35.22 41.43 11.42
C GLN A 11 -33.87 41.93 11.95
N ASN A 12 -33.87 42.66 13.07
CA ASN A 12 -32.64 43.12 13.70
C ASN A 12 -31.72 41.97 14.13
N GLN A 13 -32.27 40.90 14.72
CA GLN A 13 -31.50 39.71 15.09
C GLN A 13 -30.90 39.00 13.88
N ARG A 14 -31.69 38.82 12.82
CA ARG A 14 -31.22 38.21 11.57
C ARG A 14 -30.09 39.03 10.95
N ASP A 15 -30.27 40.34 10.86
CA ASP A 15 -29.32 41.23 10.21
C ASP A 15 -28.01 41.31 11.00
N ALA A 16 -28.08 41.27 12.35
CA ALA A 16 -26.90 41.15 13.21
C ALA A 16 -26.13 39.84 13.00
N ILE A 17 -26.83 38.70 12.90
CA ILE A 17 -26.21 37.40 12.60
C ILE A 17 -25.55 37.41 11.22
N HIS A 18 -26.24 37.97 10.22
CA HIS A 18 -25.71 38.07 8.86
C HIS A 18 -24.46 38.94 8.78
N GLU A 19 -24.42 40.06 9.52
CA GLU A 19 -23.23 40.91 9.58
C GLU A 19 -22.06 40.18 10.24
N MET A 20 -22.29 39.51 11.37
CA MET A 20 -21.27 38.69 12.04
C MET A 20 -20.68 37.62 11.10
N ILE A 21 -21.52 36.93 10.32
CA ILE A 21 -21.07 35.94 9.34
C ILE A 21 -20.24 36.60 8.24
N ARG A 22 -20.67 37.76 7.72
CA ARG A 22 -19.93 38.50 6.68
C ARG A 22 -18.55 38.92 7.16
N GLU A 23 -18.47 39.47 8.37
CA GLU A 23 -17.21 39.85 9.01
C GLU A 23 -16.29 38.64 9.17
N ARG A 24 -16.81 37.52 9.70
CA ARG A 24 -16.03 36.28 9.85
C ARG A 24 -15.50 35.78 8.51
N GLN A 25 -16.34 35.73 7.49
CA GLN A 25 -15.93 35.30 6.16
C GLN A 25 -14.88 36.23 5.54
N ALA A 26 -14.95 37.54 5.80
CA ALA A 26 -13.94 38.49 5.34
C ALA A 26 -12.59 38.22 6.00
N GLN A 27 -12.58 37.98 7.31
CA GLN A 27 -11.37 37.61 8.07
C GLN A 27 -10.75 36.30 7.56
N VAL A 28 -11.57 35.28 7.31
CA VAL A 28 -11.11 33.99 6.76
C VAL A 28 -10.49 34.19 5.39
N ARG A 29 -11.14 34.95 4.49
CA ARG A 29 -10.60 35.24 3.16
C ARG A 29 -9.27 35.99 3.21
N GLU A 30 -9.16 36.98 4.10
CA GLU A 30 -7.91 37.74 4.29
C GLU A 30 -6.75 36.82 4.72
N LEU A 31 -6.96 35.98 5.73
CA LEU A 31 -5.91 35.07 6.21
C LEU A 31 -5.56 34.00 5.16
N VAL A 32 -6.56 33.41 4.51
CA VAL A 32 -6.37 32.40 3.46
C VAL A 32 -5.59 32.97 2.28
N ALA A 33 -5.79 34.24 1.92
CA ALA A 33 -5.01 34.90 0.88
C ALA A 33 -3.52 35.04 1.24
N LEU A 34 -3.19 35.08 2.54
CA LEU A 34 -1.81 35.15 3.03
C LEU A 34 -1.17 33.78 3.27
N MET A 35 -1.96 32.71 3.35
CA MET A 35 -1.46 31.36 3.65
C MET A 35 -0.47 30.80 2.63
N PRO A 36 -0.62 31.02 1.31
CA PRO A 36 0.31 30.48 0.32
C PRO A 36 1.76 30.85 0.65
N VAL A 37 2.63 29.84 0.67
CA VAL A 37 4.07 30.02 0.82
C VAL A 37 4.62 30.48 -0.53
N GLU A 38 5.54 31.44 -0.51
CA GLU A 38 6.21 31.92 -1.73
C GLU A 38 6.88 30.76 -2.47
N GLU A 39 6.87 30.79 -3.81
CA GLU A 39 7.44 29.73 -4.63
C GLU A 39 8.97 29.77 -4.55
N GLY A 40 9.54 28.81 -3.82
CA GLY A 40 10.99 28.64 -3.69
C GLY A 40 11.33 27.49 -2.74
N LEU A 41 12.43 26.77 -3.02
CA LEU A 41 12.88 25.67 -2.15
C LEU A 41 13.30 26.15 -0.74
N GLU A 42 13.68 27.42 -0.61
CA GLU A 42 14.19 28.03 0.63
C GLU A 42 13.19 28.97 1.31
N ALA A 43 11.96 29.07 0.80
CA ALA A 43 10.96 29.94 1.41
C ALA A 43 10.59 29.39 2.81
N PRO A 44 10.72 30.18 3.89
CA PRO A 44 10.38 29.73 5.24
C PRO A 44 8.87 29.51 5.37
N PHE A 45 8.48 28.53 6.19
CA PHE A 45 7.07 28.24 6.44
C PHE A 45 6.88 27.52 7.77
N TYR A 46 5.63 27.49 8.23
CA TYR A 46 5.22 26.75 9.42
C TYR A 46 4.31 25.59 9.05
N TRP A 47 4.51 24.45 9.72
CA TRP A 47 3.56 23.34 9.66
C TRP A 47 2.41 23.58 10.63
N CYS A 48 1.19 23.34 10.16
CA CYS A 48 -0.01 23.46 10.96
C CYS A 48 -0.95 22.29 10.69
N ASN A 49 -1.61 21.82 11.73
CA ASN A 49 -2.66 20.81 11.62
C ASN A 49 -3.81 21.32 10.73
N ALA A 50 -4.12 20.56 9.67
CA ALA A 50 -5.15 20.92 8.70
C ALA A 50 -6.55 20.96 9.32
N ASP A 51 -6.81 20.14 10.34
CA ASP A 51 -8.11 20.12 11.03
C ASP A 51 -8.30 21.40 11.86
N PHE A 52 -7.25 21.90 12.52
CA PHE A 52 -7.31 23.19 13.20
C PHE A 52 -7.64 24.33 12.22
N ILE A 53 -7.00 24.38 11.05
CA ILE A 53 -7.27 25.43 10.05
C ILE A 53 -8.71 25.35 9.56
N ARG A 54 -9.22 24.13 9.33
CA ARG A 54 -10.59 23.89 8.90
C ARG A 54 -11.58 24.35 9.97
N ASP A 55 -11.39 23.89 11.21
CA ASP A 55 -12.25 24.26 12.34
C ASP A 55 -12.22 25.77 12.59
N TRP A 56 -11.05 26.40 12.45
CA TRP A 56 -10.93 27.85 12.50
C TRP A 56 -11.73 28.52 11.37
N ALA A 57 -11.62 28.06 10.13
CA ALA A 57 -12.28 28.68 8.98
C ALA A 57 -13.81 28.52 8.99
N ASP A 58 -14.30 27.36 9.43
CA ASP A 58 -15.72 26.97 9.32
C ASP A 58 -16.58 27.46 10.49
N ASN A 59 -15.97 27.75 11.64
CA ASN A 59 -16.69 28.15 12.85
C ASN A 59 -16.55 29.66 13.16
N THR A 60 -17.62 30.23 13.69
CA THR A 60 -17.61 31.61 14.22
C THR A 60 -16.78 31.71 15.50
N ASP A 61 -16.78 30.64 16.30
CA ASP A 61 -15.93 30.52 17.49
C ASP A 61 -14.61 29.84 17.08
N ALA A 62 -13.51 30.58 17.20
CA ALA A 62 -12.20 30.04 16.90
C ALA A 62 -11.78 28.98 17.95
N PRO A 63 -11.09 27.90 17.53
CA PRO A 63 -10.53 26.92 18.47
C PRO A 63 -9.61 27.59 19.49
N SER A 64 -9.70 27.17 20.75
CA SER A 64 -8.93 27.75 21.86
C SER A 64 -7.45 27.37 21.86
N SER A 65 -7.04 26.36 21.08
CA SER A 65 -5.65 25.93 20.97
C SER A 65 -5.34 25.36 19.59
N MET A 66 -4.09 25.55 19.15
CA MET A 66 -3.57 24.90 17.95
C MET A 66 -2.82 23.65 18.36
N ASP A 67 -3.37 22.46 18.06
CA ASP A 67 -2.75 21.19 18.43
C ASP A 67 -2.04 20.53 17.24
N ASN A 68 -0.71 20.65 17.25
CA ASN A 68 0.18 20.03 16.28
C ASN A 68 0.53 18.58 16.64
N ARG A 69 0.18 18.07 17.83
CA ARG A 69 0.51 16.69 18.24
C ARG A 69 -0.09 15.65 17.29
N ALA A 70 -1.24 15.95 16.69
CA ALA A 70 -1.88 15.12 15.69
C ALA A 70 -0.98 14.87 14.47
N ILE A 71 -0.18 15.85 14.07
CA ILE A 71 0.71 15.79 12.90
C ILE A 71 2.15 15.43 13.26
N MET A 72 2.48 15.29 14.55
CA MET A 72 3.80 14.91 15.02
C MET A 72 3.99 13.39 15.04
N CYS A 73 5.24 12.98 14.89
CA CYS A 73 5.71 11.62 15.16
C CYS A 73 6.22 11.51 16.60
N VAL A 74 6.65 10.31 16.99
CA VAL A 74 7.25 10.04 18.31
C VAL A 74 8.56 10.82 18.56
N HIS A 75 9.25 11.25 17.50
CA HIS A 75 10.44 12.11 17.57
C HIS A 75 10.12 13.59 17.80
N LYS A 76 8.84 13.93 18.01
CA LYS A 76 8.33 15.29 18.22
C LYS A 76 8.58 16.25 17.05
N LYS A 77 8.65 15.68 15.84
CA LYS A 77 8.78 16.38 14.55
C LYS A 77 7.56 16.10 13.69
N ALA A 78 7.31 16.91 12.66
CA ALA A 78 6.25 16.67 11.68
C ALA A 78 6.44 15.30 11.01
N ASP A 79 5.38 14.50 11.01
CA ASP A 79 5.39 13.13 10.50
C ASP A 79 5.05 13.12 9.00
N PRO A 80 5.98 12.74 8.10
CA PRO A 80 5.73 12.73 6.68
C PRO A 80 4.59 11.80 6.26
N THR A 81 4.23 10.78 7.08
CA THR A 81 3.08 9.89 6.79
C THR A 81 1.74 10.63 6.89
N LYS A 82 1.72 11.77 7.59
CA LYS A 82 0.52 12.58 7.85
C LYS A 82 0.45 13.81 6.96
N SER A 83 1.14 13.80 5.81
CA SER A 83 1.24 14.93 4.88
C SER A 83 -0.13 15.48 4.44
N CYS A 84 -1.14 14.63 4.33
CA CYS A 84 -2.52 15.04 4.02
C CYS A 84 -3.20 15.82 5.15
N SER A 85 -2.77 15.61 6.40
CA SER A 85 -3.33 16.21 7.62
C SER A 85 -2.58 17.45 8.08
N MET A 86 -1.56 17.91 7.35
CA MET A 86 -0.81 19.12 7.66
C MET A 86 -0.78 20.08 6.47
N LYS A 87 -0.70 21.38 6.75
CA LYS A 87 -0.55 22.44 5.76
C LYS A 87 0.69 23.26 6.05
N ARG A 88 1.30 23.79 4.98
CA ARG A 88 2.33 24.81 5.07
C ARG A 88 1.65 26.17 5.09
N ILE A 89 2.02 27.01 6.05
CA ILE A 89 1.52 28.37 6.21
C ILE A 89 2.69 29.34 6.08
N SER A 90 2.51 30.41 5.32
CA SER A 90 3.52 31.47 5.21
C SER A 90 3.79 32.14 6.57
N PRO A 91 4.98 32.73 6.78
CA PRO A 91 5.28 33.46 8.01
C PRO A 91 4.34 34.64 8.26
N LYS A 92 3.86 35.29 7.19
CA LYS A 92 2.91 36.42 7.26
C LYS A 92 1.56 35.95 7.82
N ALA A 93 1.01 34.86 7.28
CA ALA A 93 -0.24 34.28 7.77
C ALA A 93 -0.09 33.74 9.20
N TRP A 94 1.03 33.07 9.51
CA TRP A 94 1.32 32.57 10.84
C TRP A 94 1.33 33.69 11.89
N THR A 95 2.02 34.80 11.60
CA THR A 95 2.09 35.97 12.49
C THR A 95 0.71 36.58 12.72
N GLN A 96 -0.09 36.76 11.66
CA GLN A 96 -1.45 37.30 11.80
C GLN A 96 -2.34 36.39 12.63
N LEU A 97 -2.22 35.06 12.45
CA LEU A 97 -2.98 34.09 13.21
C LEU A 97 -2.65 34.20 14.71
N LEU A 98 -1.36 34.27 15.06
CA LEU A 98 -0.94 34.43 16.46
C LEU A 98 -1.32 35.80 17.04
N GLN A 99 -1.30 36.87 16.24
CA GLN A 99 -1.69 38.21 16.71
C GLN A 99 -3.19 38.29 17.03
N LYS A 100 -4.04 37.67 16.20
CA LYS A 100 -5.49 37.65 16.43
C LYS A 100 -5.91 36.66 17.51
N TYR A 101 -5.11 35.63 17.74
CA TYR A 101 -5.38 34.58 18.72
C TYR A 101 -4.16 34.36 19.64
N PRO A 102 -3.74 35.37 20.43
CA PRO A 102 -2.53 35.27 21.25
C PRO A 102 -2.66 34.19 22.35
N ASP A 103 -3.90 33.87 22.74
CA ASP A 103 -4.22 32.83 23.71
C ASP A 103 -4.27 31.42 23.10
N THR A 104 -4.02 31.26 21.78
CA THR A 104 -3.90 29.92 21.19
C THR A 104 -2.63 29.26 21.71
N ASN A 105 -2.81 28.47 22.76
CA ASN A 105 -1.77 27.60 23.25
C ASN A 105 -1.38 26.64 22.11
N ILE A 106 -0.13 26.70 21.65
CA ILE A 106 0.37 25.83 20.59
C ILE A 106 0.78 24.52 21.24
N LEU A 107 -0.16 23.59 21.31
CA LEU A 107 0.08 22.25 21.84
C LEU A 107 0.92 21.46 20.84
N GLY A 108 2.03 20.89 21.33
CA GLY A 108 3.02 20.26 20.46
C GLY A 108 4.09 21.22 19.92
N GLY A 109 4.00 22.51 20.24
CA GLY A 109 5.02 23.50 19.87
C GLY A 109 4.96 23.95 18.41
N VAL A 110 5.83 24.92 18.10
CA VAL A 110 5.98 25.48 16.75
C VAL A 110 6.78 24.51 15.90
N LEU A 111 6.27 24.21 14.70
CA LEU A 111 6.92 23.35 13.72
C LEU A 111 7.28 24.20 12.49
N THR A 112 8.56 24.28 12.18
CA THR A 112 9.15 25.05 11.08
C THR A 112 9.46 24.16 9.88
N GLU A 113 9.99 24.73 8.79
CA GLU A 113 10.45 23.98 7.63
C GLU A 113 11.50 22.90 7.97
N ALA A 114 12.30 23.12 9.01
CA ALA A 114 13.33 22.20 9.47
C ALA A 114 12.79 21.02 10.31
N ASP A 115 11.52 21.06 10.70
CA ASP A 115 10.91 20.09 11.61
C ASP A 115 10.24 18.90 10.90
N CYS A 116 10.51 18.69 9.60
CA CYS A 116 10.16 17.43 8.96
C CYS A 116 11.04 16.29 9.51
N CYS A 117 10.43 15.19 9.95
CA CYS A 117 11.17 14.08 10.53
C CYS A 117 11.92 13.26 9.46
N ASP A 118 13.25 13.38 9.44
CA ASP A 118 14.13 12.66 8.51
C ASP A 118 14.14 11.15 8.77
N GLU A 119 14.05 10.71 10.03
CA GLU A 119 13.97 9.28 10.36
C GLU A 119 12.70 8.63 9.80
N CYS A 120 11.54 9.27 10.01
CA CYS A 120 10.27 8.79 9.46
C CYS A 120 10.26 8.86 7.93
N LEU A 121 10.88 9.87 7.33
CA LEU A 121 11.01 9.99 5.88
C LEU A 121 11.88 8.87 5.29
N ARG A 122 13.03 8.58 5.90
CA ARG A 122 13.90 7.46 5.48
C ARG A 122 13.17 6.13 5.59
N LYS A 123 12.46 5.90 6.69
CA LYS A 123 11.67 4.68 6.89
C LYS A 123 10.63 4.51 5.78
N GLN A 124 9.87 5.56 5.46
CA GLN A 124 8.91 5.52 4.35
C GLN A 124 9.56 5.22 3.00
N ALA A 125 10.72 5.84 2.70
CA ALA A 125 11.42 5.57 1.45
C ALA A 125 11.88 4.11 1.34
N ILE A 126 12.36 3.51 2.45
CA ILE A 126 12.72 2.09 2.50
C ILE A 126 11.49 1.21 2.28
N GLU A 127 10.39 1.46 2.99
CA GLU A 127 9.16 0.69 2.88
C GLU A 127 8.53 0.79 1.48
N ALA A 128 8.53 1.98 0.88
CA ALA A 128 8.07 2.18 -0.49
C ALA A 128 8.91 1.40 -1.50
N ARG A 129 10.25 1.45 -1.37
CA ARG A 129 11.16 0.67 -2.23
C ARG A 129 10.95 -0.82 -2.10
N GLU A 130 10.77 -1.34 -0.89
CA GLU A 130 10.51 -2.77 -0.69
C GLU A 130 9.15 -3.19 -1.25
N THR A 131 8.13 -2.33 -1.13
CA THR A 131 6.81 -2.56 -1.73
C THR A 131 6.89 -2.60 -3.26
N ASP A 132 7.63 -1.67 -3.86
CA ASP A 132 7.85 -1.60 -5.31
C ASP A 132 8.62 -2.81 -5.85
N LYS A 133 9.68 -3.23 -5.15
CA LYS A 133 10.39 -4.49 -5.47
C LYS A 133 9.45 -5.69 -5.41
N GLN A 134 8.59 -5.77 -4.38
CA GLN A 134 7.62 -6.85 -4.26
C GLN A 134 6.60 -6.83 -5.39
N ALA A 135 6.10 -5.66 -5.78
CA ALA A 135 5.19 -5.51 -6.91
C ALA A 135 5.84 -5.96 -8.24
N THR A 136 7.05 -5.47 -8.51
CA THR A 136 7.84 -5.85 -9.69
C THR A 136 8.10 -7.35 -9.74
N GLU A 137 8.49 -7.97 -8.62
CA GLU A 137 8.69 -9.41 -8.54
C GLU A 137 7.40 -10.18 -8.80
N LEU A 138 6.27 -9.74 -8.24
CA LEU A 138 4.98 -10.38 -8.48
C LEU A 138 4.56 -10.33 -9.94
N ASP A 139 4.81 -9.23 -10.62
CA ASP A 139 4.50 -9.09 -12.04
C ASP A 139 5.38 -10.00 -12.90
N ARG A 140 6.69 -10.08 -12.60
CA ARG A 140 7.60 -11.06 -13.21
C ARG A 140 7.13 -12.50 -13.01
N ILE A 141 6.75 -12.88 -11.78
CA ILE A 141 6.24 -14.22 -11.49
C ILE A 141 4.95 -14.51 -12.25
N ARG A 142 4.04 -13.53 -12.38
CA ARG A 142 2.80 -13.70 -13.16
C ARG A 142 3.09 -13.96 -14.63
N GLU A 143 4.03 -13.25 -15.22
CA GLU A 143 4.46 -13.45 -16.61
C GLU A 143 5.05 -14.86 -16.81
N GLU A 144 5.96 -15.28 -15.93
CA GLU A 144 6.55 -16.63 -16.00
C GLU A 144 5.49 -17.73 -15.84
N VAL A 145 4.49 -17.51 -14.97
CA VAL A 145 3.34 -18.42 -14.80
C VAL A 145 2.47 -18.48 -16.04
N GLU A 146 2.20 -17.34 -16.68
CA GLU A 146 1.42 -17.30 -17.91
C GLU A 146 2.12 -18.03 -19.05
N LEU A 147 3.43 -17.84 -19.21
CA LEU A 147 4.24 -18.60 -20.17
C LEU A 147 4.19 -20.10 -19.87
N ALA A 148 4.40 -20.50 -18.62
CA ALA A 148 4.32 -21.91 -18.21
C ALA A 148 2.94 -22.53 -18.49
N LEU A 149 1.86 -21.77 -18.29
CA LEU A 149 0.50 -22.22 -18.59
C LEU A 149 0.24 -22.33 -20.10
N ARG A 150 0.87 -21.51 -20.94
CA ARG A 150 0.77 -21.59 -22.40
C ARG A 150 1.61 -22.73 -22.99
N CYS A 151 2.70 -23.10 -22.33
CA CYS A 151 3.46 -24.28 -22.72
C CYS A 151 2.61 -25.54 -22.50
N GLU A 152 2.40 -26.29 -23.59
CA GLU A 152 1.99 -27.69 -23.49
C GLU A 152 3.20 -28.47 -22.97
N VAL A 153 2.97 -29.30 -21.95
CA VAL A 153 4.00 -30.25 -21.51
C VAL A 153 4.24 -31.16 -22.71
N ILE A 154 5.46 -31.16 -23.25
CA ILE A 154 5.85 -32.11 -24.30
C ILE A 154 5.69 -33.50 -23.68
N ASP A 155 4.81 -34.30 -24.26
CA ASP A 155 4.66 -35.71 -23.92
C ASP A 155 6.04 -36.36 -23.97
N VAL A 156 6.50 -36.91 -22.86
CA VAL A 156 7.61 -37.87 -22.90
C VAL A 156 6.99 -39.15 -23.45
N GLU A 157 6.88 -39.22 -24.78
CA GLU A 157 6.59 -40.47 -25.46
C GLU A 157 7.73 -41.45 -25.14
N ASP A 158 7.31 -42.61 -24.62
CA ASP A 158 8.16 -43.73 -24.31
C ASP A 158 8.77 -44.27 -25.61
N GLY A 159 10.07 -44.02 -25.81
CA GLY A 159 10.94 -44.77 -26.70
C GLY A 159 10.74 -44.61 -28.21
N GLY A 160 11.59 -43.82 -28.86
CA GLY A 160 11.99 -44.10 -30.25
C GLY A 160 12.38 -42.92 -31.11
N GLY A 161 13.67 -42.57 -31.10
CA GLY A 161 14.35 -42.13 -32.33
C GLY A 161 14.49 -40.63 -32.61
N SER A 162 15.75 -40.24 -32.78
CA SER A 162 16.22 -39.27 -33.78
C SER A 162 16.24 -37.78 -33.41
N ASN A 163 17.46 -37.37 -33.03
CA ASN A 163 18.08 -36.06 -33.18
C ASN A 163 17.45 -35.16 -34.29
N SER A 164 16.94 -34.00 -33.88
CA SER A 164 17.33 -32.65 -34.37
C SER A 164 16.17 -31.66 -34.19
N GLY A 165 16.21 -30.84 -33.15
CA GLY A 165 15.25 -29.76 -32.89
C GLY A 165 15.77 -28.86 -31.75
N PRO A 166 15.51 -27.54 -31.79
CA PRO A 166 16.41 -26.53 -31.27
C PRO A 166 16.54 -26.60 -29.75
N SER A 167 17.81 -26.63 -29.32
CA SER A 167 18.26 -26.49 -27.94
C SER A 167 17.89 -25.10 -27.41
N GLY A 168 16.64 -24.94 -27.00
CA GLY A 168 16.11 -23.74 -26.35
C GLY A 168 15.28 -24.05 -25.10
N GLY A 169 15.29 -25.29 -24.62
CA GLY A 169 14.69 -25.64 -23.34
C GLY A 169 15.61 -25.15 -22.20
N PRO A 170 15.09 -24.47 -21.17
CA PRO A 170 15.92 -23.98 -20.08
C PRO A 170 16.55 -25.18 -19.38
N SER A 171 17.89 -25.29 -19.46
CA SER A 171 18.70 -26.31 -18.77
C SER A 171 18.69 -26.16 -17.24
N GLY A 172 17.68 -25.50 -16.67
CA GLY A 172 17.49 -25.32 -15.23
C GLY A 172 16.28 -26.12 -14.76
N GLY A 173 16.50 -27.05 -13.83
CA GLY A 173 15.48 -27.96 -13.30
C GLY A 173 14.17 -27.25 -12.94
N GLY A 174 13.14 -27.46 -13.77
CA GLY A 174 11.79 -27.00 -13.52
C GLY A 174 11.09 -27.86 -12.46
N CYS A 175 10.07 -27.28 -11.84
CA CYS A 175 9.28 -27.93 -10.79
C CYS A 175 7.84 -28.15 -11.28
N LEU A 176 7.25 -29.28 -10.91
CA LEU A 176 5.90 -29.63 -11.31
C LEU A 176 4.85 -29.05 -10.34
N VAL A 177 3.84 -28.41 -10.90
CA VAL A 177 2.71 -27.82 -10.17
C VAL A 177 1.39 -28.30 -10.80
N SER A 178 0.33 -28.43 -10.00
CA SER A 178 -1.01 -28.69 -10.52
C SER A 178 -1.45 -27.56 -11.45
N ARG A 179 -1.87 -27.90 -12.68
CA ARG A 179 -2.28 -26.91 -13.67
C ARG A 179 -3.53 -26.16 -13.25
N SER A 180 -4.51 -26.84 -12.66
CA SER A 180 -5.75 -26.22 -12.17
C SER A 180 -5.47 -25.27 -11.00
N TRP A 181 -4.56 -25.65 -10.10
CA TRP A 181 -4.09 -24.79 -9.03
C TRP A 181 -3.41 -23.52 -9.57
N LEU A 182 -2.51 -23.69 -10.55
CA LEU A 182 -1.74 -22.60 -11.15
C LEU A 182 -2.65 -21.61 -11.91
N GLN A 183 -3.63 -22.11 -12.66
CA GLN A 183 -4.66 -21.29 -13.30
C GLN A 183 -5.52 -20.52 -12.29
N ALA A 184 -5.91 -21.16 -11.19
CA ALA A 184 -6.68 -20.51 -10.13
C ALA A 184 -5.85 -19.45 -9.39
N TRP A 185 -4.54 -19.64 -9.25
CA TRP A 185 -3.63 -18.63 -8.72
C TRP A 185 -3.50 -17.44 -9.69
N ALA A 186 -3.24 -17.69 -10.97
CA ALA A 186 -3.02 -16.64 -11.97
C ALA A 186 -4.23 -15.71 -12.17
N ARG A 187 -5.46 -16.23 -12.03
CA ARG A 187 -6.70 -15.45 -12.20
C ARG A 187 -7.01 -14.49 -11.02
N ARG A 188 -6.32 -14.59 -9.89
CA ARG A 188 -6.60 -13.77 -8.71
C ARG A 188 -5.93 -12.40 -8.79
N LYS A 189 -6.72 -11.33 -8.67
CA LYS A 189 -6.22 -9.96 -8.52
C LYS A 189 -5.84 -9.72 -7.05
N GLY A 190 -4.56 -9.45 -6.78
CA GLY A 190 -4.04 -9.06 -5.46
C GLY A 190 -3.14 -10.10 -4.77
N THR A 191 -2.37 -9.65 -3.78
CA THR A 191 -1.35 -10.42 -3.01
C THR A 191 -1.92 -11.33 -1.92
N GLY A 192 -3.24 -11.37 -1.74
CA GLY A 192 -3.86 -11.86 -0.51
C GLY A 192 -4.89 -12.96 -0.71
N ASN A 193 -4.52 -14.11 -1.29
CA ASN A 193 -5.06 -15.39 -0.83
C ASN A 193 -4.19 -16.54 -1.37
N PRO A 194 -3.58 -17.39 -0.54
CA PRO A 194 -3.10 -18.68 -0.98
C PRO A 194 -4.28 -19.48 -1.53
N ALA A 195 -4.10 -20.33 -2.52
CA ALA A 195 -5.03 -21.46 -2.58
C ALA A 195 -5.02 -22.13 -1.20
N SER A 196 -6.18 -22.48 -0.64
CA SER A 196 -6.26 -23.20 0.64
C SER A 196 -5.47 -24.52 0.64
N THR A 197 -5.08 -24.96 -0.56
CA THR A 197 -4.39 -26.19 -0.92
C THR A 197 -2.98 -25.94 -1.45
N SER A 198 -2.10 -26.93 -1.31
CA SER A 198 -0.70 -26.89 -1.77
C SER A 198 -0.61 -26.86 -3.31
N PRO A 199 0.42 -26.22 -3.91
CA PRO A 199 0.65 -26.24 -5.36
C PRO A 199 0.70 -27.64 -5.99
N THR A 200 1.04 -28.66 -5.21
CA THR A 200 1.18 -30.06 -5.65
C THR A 200 0.04 -30.98 -5.20
N GLU A 201 -0.92 -30.51 -4.40
CA GLU A 201 -1.89 -31.37 -3.71
C GLU A 201 -2.71 -32.25 -4.66
N ALA A 202 -3.14 -31.69 -5.80
CA ALA A 202 -3.94 -32.40 -6.79
C ALA A 202 -3.13 -33.37 -7.67
N ILE A 203 -1.80 -33.35 -7.58
CA ILE A 203 -0.91 -34.19 -8.40
C ILE A 203 -0.10 -35.18 -7.56
N THR A 204 -0.27 -35.20 -6.24
CA THR A 204 0.40 -36.12 -5.33
C THR A 204 -0.59 -37.06 -4.66
N CYS A 205 -0.22 -38.33 -4.51
CA CYS A 205 -0.98 -39.28 -3.69
C CYS A 205 -0.66 -39.09 -2.19
N GLU A 206 -1.39 -39.80 -1.33
CA GLU A 206 -1.18 -39.78 0.13
C GLU A 206 0.23 -40.21 0.57
N HIS A 207 0.95 -40.94 -0.28
CA HIS A 207 2.33 -41.36 -0.07
C HIS A 207 3.36 -40.32 -0.54
N GLY A 208 2.91 -39.14 -0.99
CA GLY A 208 3.76 -38.05 -1.48
C GLY A 208 4.34 -38.27 -2.89
N GLN A 209 3.94 -39.33 -3.58
CA GLN A 209 4.36 -39.64 -4.95
C GLN A 209 3.43 -39.00 -5.98
N LEU A 210 3.91 -38.80 -7.21
CA LEU A 210 3.08 -38.27 -8.30
C LEU A 210 1.97 -39.25 -8.68
N LEU A 211 0.76 -38.72 -8.88
CA LEU A 211 -0.32 -39.45 -9.53
C LEU A 211 -0.02 -39.66 -11.03
N PRO A 212 -0.54 -40.75 -11.64
CA PRO A 212 -0.49 -40.93 -13.09
C PRO A 212 -1.14 -39.76 -13.83
N GLU A 213 -0.64 -39.38 -15.01
CA GLU A 213 -1.22 -38.29 -15.80
C GLU A 213 -2.64 -38.58 -16.29
N SER A 214 -2.96 -39.86 -16.46
CA SER A 214 -4.30 -40.33 -16.79
C SER A 214 -5.30 -40.20 -15.64
N ALA A 215 -4.83 -39.91 -14.41
CA ALA A 215 -5.70 -39.72 -13.27
C ALA A 215 -6.50 -38.41 -13.40
N PRO A 216 -7.83 -38.43 -13.15
CA PRO A 216 -8.65 -37.23 -13.22
C PRO A 216 -8.10 -36.10 -12.32
N GLY A 217 -7.87 -34.93 -12.90
CA GLY A 217 -7.37 -33.75 -12.16
C GLY A 217 -5.86 -33.70 -11.92
N ALA A 218 -5.10 -34.74 -12.28
CA ALA A 218 -3.64 -34.81 -12.11
C ALA A 218 -2.83 -34.07 -13.19
N LYS A 219 -3.48 -33.21 -14.01
CA LYS A 219 -2.80 -32.43 -15.04
C LYS A 219 -1.79 -31.48 -14.41
N ARG A 220 -0.54 -31.60 -14.84
CA ARG A 220 0.61 -30.86 -14.31
C ARG A 220 1.15 -29.84 -15.30
N THR A 221 1.90 -28.88 -14.78
CA THR A 221 2.61 -27.86 -15.57
C THR A 221 3.97 -27.65 -14.93
N CYS A 222 5.00 -27.60 -15.77
CA CYS A 222 6.36 -27.32 -15.33
C CYS A 222 6.52 -25.81 -15.20
N VAL A 223 6.98 -25.34 -14.04
CA VAL A 223 7.31 -23.94 -13.80
C VAL A 223 8.81 -23.77 -13.56
N PRO A 224 9.40 -22.61 -13.89
CA PRO A 224 10.77 -22.29 -13.52
C PRO A 224 11.01 -22.39 -12.01
N ARG A 225 12.25 -22.66 -11.60
CA ARG A 225 12.62 -22.77 -10.19
C ARG A 225 12.30 -21.51 -9.38
N GLY A 226 12.47 -20.31 -9.97
CA GLY A 226 12.13 -19.04 -9.32
C GLY A 226 10.65 -18.93 -8.95
N VAL A 227 9.75 -19.37 -9.85
CA VAL A 227 8.31 -19.44 -9.59
C VAL A 227 7.98 -20.41 -8.47
N TRP A 228 8.62 -21.58 -8.46
CA TRP A 228 8.44 -22.55 -7.39
C TRP A 228 8.85 -21.99 -6.03
N ASP A 229 10.06 -21.41 -5.94
CA ASP A 229 10.59 -20.85 -4.71
C ASP A 229 9.69 -19.72 -4.18
N PHE A 230 9.13 -18.89 -5.07
CA PHE A 230 8.13 -17.89 -4.73
C PHE A 230 6.87 -18.51 -4.09
N PHE A 231 6.31 -19.58 -4.68
CA PHE A 231 5.11 -20.21 -4.13
C PHE A 231 5.32 -20.80 -2.73
N VAL A 232 6.45 -21.45 -2.49
CA VAL A 232 6.71 -22.10 -1.18
C VAL A 232 7.10 -21.10 -0.10
N THR A 233 7.77 -19.98 -0.45
CA THR A 233 8.30 -19.02 0.54
C THR A 233 7.42 -17.80 0.78
N LYS A 234 6.72 -17.32 -0.26
CA LYS A 234 5.99 -16.03 -0.24
C LYS A 234 4.48 -16.16 -0.42
N ALA A 235 3.97 -17.20 -1.10
CA ALA A 235 2.53 -17.32 -1.37
C ALA A 235 1.70 -17.92 -0.21
N ARG A 236 2.31 -18.32 0.92
CA ARG A 236 1.65 -18.99 2.07
C ARG A 236 1.33 -18.02 3.22
N PRO A 237 0.20 -18.14 3.96
CA PRO A 237 -0.18 -17.16 4.96
C PRO A 237 0.67 -17.29 6.24
N PRO A 238 0.91 -16.19 6.96
CA PRO A 238 1.81 -16.16 8.13
C PRO A 238 1.34 -17.04 9.30
N SER A 239 0.04 -17.31 9.41
CA SER A 239 -0.58 -18.11 10.48
C SER A 239 -0.26 -19.62 10.45
N LYS A 240 0.35 -20.13 9.36
CA LYS A 240 0.80 -21.53 9.24
C LYS A 240 2.34 -21.68 9.25
N ARG A 241 3.08 -20.65 9.71
CA ARG A 241 4.55 -20.67 9.82
C ARG A 241 5.08 -21.35 11.10
N LYS A 242 4.22 -21.75 12.04
CA LYS A 242 4.63 -22.52 13.24
C LYS A 242 4.62 -24.02 12.94
N SER A 243 5.80 -24.63 13.09
CA SER A 243 6.14 -26.06 13.22
C SER A 243 5.20 -27.06 12.53
N LEU A 244 5.46 -27.35 11.27
CA LEU A 244 5.26 -28.71 10.75
C LEU A 244 6.58 -29.47 10.96
N PRO A 245 6.53 -30.76 11.34
CA PRO A 245 7.73 -31.58 11.43
C PRO A 245 8.47 -31.55 10.09
N MET A 246 9.80 -31.48 10.14
CA MET A 246 10.66 -31.63 8.96
C MET A 246 10.25 -32.94 8.25
N GLY A 247 9.54 -32.82 7.12
CA GLY A 247 8.97 -33.97 6.42
C GLY A 247 7.82 -33.62 5.47
N ASN A 248 7.12 -32.50 5.67
CA ASN A 248 5.99 -32.07 4.83
C ASN A 248 6.21 -30.75 4.07
N ALA A 249 7.46 -30.27 3.97
CA ALA A 249 7.77 -29.38 2.87
C ALA A 249 7.74 -30.27 1.62
N ALA A 250 6.76 -30.06 0.73
CA ALA A 250 6.78 -30.74 -0.56
C ALA A 250 8.11 -30.37 -1.21
N ASP A 251 9.06 -31.30 -1.22
CA ASP A 251 10.30 -31.11 -1.96
C ASP A 251 9.92 -30.88 -3.43
N PRO A 252 10.64 -29.99 -4.15
CA PRO A 252 10.36 -29.75 -5.55
C PRO A 252 10.38 -31.10 -6.29
N ILE A 253 9.28 -31.42 -6.96
CA ILE A 253 9.25 -32.56 -7.86
C ILE A 253 9.97 -32.10 -9.14
N VAL A 254 11.30 -32.29 -9.12
CA VAL A 254 12.21 -31.85 -10.18
C VAL A 254 12.21 -32.88 -11.30
N LEU A 255 12.13 -32.40 -12.55
CA LEU A 255 12.44 -33.22 -13.72
C LEU A 255 13.95 -33.53 -13.71
N ARG A 256 14.33 -34.73 -13.28
CA ARG A 256 15.70 -35.23 -13.44
C ARG A 256 15.83 -35.84 -14.82
N SER A 257 16.74 -35.36 -15.65
CA SER A 257 17.20 -36.09 -16.83
C SER A 257 17.87 -37.37 -16.35
N ARG A 258 17.27 -38.52 -16.68
CA ARG A 258 17.87 -39.82 -16.42
C ARG A 258 19.04 -39.95 -17.40
N ALA A 259 20.27 -39.94 -16.91
CA ALA A 259 21.41 -40.37 -17.72
C ALA A 259 21.13 -41.82 -18.17
N PRO A 260 21.41 -42.18 -19.43
CA PRO A 260 21.28 -43.57 -19.87
C PRO A 260 22.20 -44.43 -19.00
N ALA A 261 21.65 -45.52 -18.48
CA ALA A 261 22.45 -46.53 -17.80
C ALA A 261 23.24 -47.28 -18.87
N ASP A 262 24.56 -47.33 -18.71
CA ASP A 262 25.47 -48.17 -19.49
C ASP A 262 25.17 -49.67 -19.30
#